data_AF-R0H1X5-F1
#
_entry.id   AF-R0H1X5-F1
#
_cell.length_a   1.000
_cell.length_b   1.000
_cell.length_c   1.000
_cell.angle_alpha   90.00
_cell.angle_beta   90.00
_cell.angle_gamma   90.00
#
_symmetry.space_group_name_H-M   'P 1'
#
loop_
_entity.id
_entity.type
_entity.pdbx_description
1 polymer ?
#
loop_
_entity_poly.entity_id
_entity_poly.type
_entity_poly.pdbx_seq_one_letter_code
_entity_poly.pdbx_strand_id
1 'polypeptide(L)'
;MSDNKDHDSDSDAPEELTQEQAKQEDAELRKIQRESKTRISREKKERRKLMAEKITPRKSRKNETLEDVEVEEEEEEEEEEEENSEALAKKGFLSKDIIDFLAEREKQKAGSDSEEEEIIDEIPRKKKQKSSGIETVIYTEIPPPECLKSGLDFLKMRRAQVPRSSSVIKNSSQALRLATGAALTKKQRQRK
;
A
#
# COMPACT_ATOMS: atom_id res chain seq x y z
N MET A 1 2.52 71.57 14.50
CA MET A 1 1.20 71.42 15.13
C MET A 1 0.41 70.53 14.19
N SER A 2 0.46 69.20 14.36
CA SER A 2 -0.44 68.42 15.27
C SER A 2 -1.87 68.48 14.72
N ASP A 3 -2.55 67.41 14.30
CA ASP A 3 -2.52 66.03 14.78
C ASP A 3 -2.99 65.01 13.73
N ASN A 4 -2.42 63.81 13.82
CA ASN A 4 -2.91 62.53 13.30
C ASN A 4 -4.37 62.26 13.73
N LYS A 5 -5.16 61.63 12.86
CA LYS A 5 -5.93 60.45 13.29
C LYS A 5 -6.32 59.57 12.11
N ASP A 6 -5.51 58.53 11.93
CA ASP A 6 -5.78 57.35 11.15
C ASP A 6 -7.07 56.69 11.66
N HIS A 7 -8.01 56.42 10.75
CA HIS A 7 -9.26 55.73 11.02
C HIS A 7 -9.22 54.34 10.36
N ASP A 8 -8.14 53.61 10.59
CA ASP A 8 -8.05 52.19 10.27
C ASP A 8 -8.53 51.41 11.50
N SER A 9 -9.84 51.23 11.60
CA SER A 9 -10.44 50.28 12.54
C SER A 9 -10.24 48.87 12.01
N ASP A 10 -9.08 48.28 12.31
CA ASP A 10 -8.82 46.84 12.28
C ASP A 10 -9.71 46.13 13.32
N SER A 11 -10.99 45.96 13.01
CA SER A 11 -11.90 45.07 13.75
C SER A 11 -11.84 43.65 13.22
N ASP A 12 -10.63 43.10 13.08
CA ASP A 12 -10.36 41.70 12.72
C ASP A 12 -10.30 40.79 13.97
N ALA A 13 -10.95 41.21 15.07
CA ALA A 13 -11.04 40.43 16.29
C ALA A 13 -12.22 39.45 16.19
N PRO A 14 -12.00 38.14 16.43
CA PRO A 14 -13.08 37.17 16.36
C PRO A 14 -14.15 37.49 17.39
N GLU A 15 -15.41 37.24 17.03
CA GLU A 15 -16.56 37.35 17.93
C GLU A 15 -16.28 36.56 19.22
N GLU A 16 -16.32 37.24 20.37
CA GLU A 16 -16.15 36.62 21.67
C GLU A 16 -17.38 35.75 21.98
N LEU A 17 -17.34 34.48 21.54
CA LEU A 17 -18.32 33.47 21.94
C LEU A 17 -18.34 33.37 23.46
N THR A 18 -19.54 33.40 24.04
CA THR A 18 -19.70 33.19 25.48
C THR A 18 -19.17 31.80 25.83
N GLN A 19 -18.46 31.69 26.95
CA GLN A 19 -17.76 30.45 27.36
C GLN A 19 -18.68 29.21 27.37
N GLU A 20 -19.98 29.39 27.58
CA GLU A 20 -20.98 28.33 27.55
C GLU A 20 -21.27 27.83 26.13
N GLN A 21 -21.34 28.73 25.14
CA GLN A 21 -21.54 28.36 23.72
C GLN A 21 -20.35 27.56 23.20
N ALA A 22 -19.12 28.01 23.50
CA ALA A 22 -17.90 27.28 23.11
C ALA A 22 -17.84 25.85 23.68
N LYS A 23 -18.32 25.66 24.92
CA LYS A 23 -18.40 24.32 25.54
C LYS A 23 -19.43 23.42 24.87
N GLN A 24 -20.56 23.98 24.43
CA GLN A 24 -21.60 23.23 23.71
C GLN A 24 -21.09 22.79 22.34
N GLU A 25 -20.49 23.69 21.57
CA GLU A 25 -19.93 23.38 20.25
C GLU A 25 -18.82 22.32 20.33
N ASP A 26 -17.90 22.42 21.29
CA ASP A 26 -16.84 21.40 21.46
C ASP A 26 -17.42 20.03 21.85
N ALA A 27 -18.50 20.00 22.65
CA ALA A 27 -19.18 18.75 22.99
C ALA A 27 -19.83 18.11 21.75
N GLU A 28 -20.47 18.91 20.90
CA GLU A 28 -21.06 18.46 19.63
C GLU A 28 -19.99 17.95 18.65
N LEU A 29 -18.89 18.69 18.49
CA LEU A 29 -17.77 18.28 17.64
C LEU A 29 -17.17 16.95 18.12
N ARG A 30 -16.98 16.77 19.43
CA ARG A 30 -16.49 15.49 19.99
C ARG A 30 -17.47 14.35 19.72
N LYS A 31 -18.78 14.61 19.80
CA LYS A 31 -19.81 13.60 19.50
C LYS A 31 -19.74 13.16 18.03
N ILE A 32 -19.72 14.13 17.11
CA ILE A 32 -19.59 13.87 15.65
C ILE A 32 -18.30 13.09 15.35
N GLN A 33 -17.17 13.46 15.96
CA GLN A 33 -15.91 12.76 15.76
C GLN A 33 -15.96 11.30 16.22
N ARG A 34 -16.61 11.01 17.36
CA ARG A 34 -16.77 9.64 17.86
C ARG A 34 -17.66 8.82 16.93
N GLU A 35 -18.79 9.38 16.52
CA GLU A 35 -19.71 8.74 15.58
C GLU A 35 -19.05 8.45 14.23
N SER A 36 -18.33 9.42 13.65
CA SER A 36 -17.58 9.25 12.41
C SER A 36 -16.53 8.14 12.52
N LYS A 37 -15.72 8.13 13.59
CA LYS A 37 -14.72 7.07 13.84
C LYS A 37 -15.36 5.68 13.92
N THR A 38 -16.50 5.56 14.62
CA THR A 38 -17.20 4.27 14.73
C THR A 38 -17.78 3.83 13.39
N ARG A 39 -18.35 4.74 12.60
CA ARG A 39 -18.86 4.45 11.25
C ARG A 39 -17.76 3.95 10.32
N ILE A 40 -16.64 4.67 10.25
CA ILE A 40 -15.49 4.31 9.41
C ILE A 40 -14.93 2.93 9.80
N SER A 41 -14.85 2.63 11.10
CA SER A 41 -14.39 1.33 11.59
C SER A 41 -15.29 0.18 11.13
N ARG A 42 -16.62 0.37 11.19
CA ARG A 42 -17.61 -0.60 10.70
C ARG A 42 -17.50 -0.79 9.19
N GLU A 43 -17.48 0.29 8.42
CA GLU A 43 -17.35 0.26 6.96
C GLU A 43 -16.05 -0.44 6.52
N LYS A 44 -14.91 -0.13 7.16
CA LYS A 44 -13.63 -0.79 6.90
C LYS A 44 -13.66 -2.28 7.26
N LYS A 45 -14.44 -2.68 8.26
CA LYS A 45 -14.64 -4.10 8.61
C LYS A 45 -15.48 -4.81 7.55
N GLU A 46 -16.58 -4.21 7.12
CA GLU A 46 -17.44 -4.74 6.03
C GLU A 46 -16.67 -4.85 4.71
N ARG A 47 -15.91 -3.82 4.33
CA ARG A 47 -15.06 -3.85 3.13
C ARG A 47 -14.04 -5.00 3.17
N ARG A 48 -13.45 -5.27 4.34
CA ARG A 48 -12.54 -6.41 4.53
C ARG A 48 -13.26 -7.76 4.40
N LYS A 49 -14.49 -7.89 4.91
CA LYS A 49 -15.30 -9.11 4.72
C LYS A 49 -15.60 -9.36 3.25
N LEU A 50 -16.12 -8.35 2.54
CA LEU A 50 -16.41 -8.44 1.10
C LEU A 50 -15.16 -8.76 0.28
N MET A 51 -14.01 -8.18 0.64
CA MET A 51 -12.75 -8.49 -0.02
C MET A 51 -12.32 -9.94 0.24
N ALA A 52 -12.47 -10.43 1.47
CA ALA A 52 -12.17 -11.82 1.81
C ALA A 52 -13.07 -12.80 1.06
N GLU A 53 -14.37 -12.52 0.94
CA GLU A 53 -15.31 -13.32 0.14
C GLU A 53 -14.94 -13.37 -1.35
N LYS A 54 -14.44 -12.25 -1.91
CA LYS A 54 -13.95 -12.20 -3.30
C LYS A 54 -12.62 -12.95 -3.51
N ILE A 55 -11.72 -12.90 -2.52
CA ILE A 55 -10.38 -13.49 -2.62
C ILE A 55 -10.42 -14.99 -2.36
N THR A 56 -11.16 -15.40 -1.33
CA THR A 56 -11.33 -16.81 -0.99
C THR A 56 -12.73 -17.22 -1.43
N PRO A 57 -12.90 -17.91 -2.57
CA PRO A 57 -14.16 -18.60 -2.85
C PRO A 57 -14.33 -19.66 -1.76
N ARG A 58 -15.05 -19.31 -0.69
CA ARG A 58 -15.44 -20.29 0.31
C ARG A 58 -16.41 -21.23 -0.38
N LYS A 59 -16.05 -22.52 -0.44
CA LYS A 59 -17.04 -23.59 -0.67
C LYS A 59 -18.16 -23.34 0.33
N SER A 60 -19.37 -23.04 -0.16
CA SER A 60 -20.53 -22.89 0.70
C SER A 60 -20.60 -24.14 1.56
N ARG A 61 -20.66 -23.98 2.89
CA ARG A 61 -21.04 -25.09 3.74
C ARG A 61 -22.47 -25.41 3.32
N LYS A 62 -22.65 -26.52 2.61
CA LYS A 62 -23.96 -27.15 2.42
C LYS A 62 -24.53 -27.27 3.83
N ASN A 63 -25.55 -26.49 4.13
CA ASN A 63 -26.32 -26.70 5.34
C ASN A 63 -27.07 -28.00 5.09
N GLU A 64 -26.61 -29.06 5.73
CA GLU A 64 -27.28 -30.35 5.82
C GLU A 64 -28.65 -30.12 6.46
N THR A 65 -29.68 -30.01 5.62
CA THR A 65 -31.06 -30.23 6.05
C THR A 65 -31.85 -30.66 4.83
N LEU A 66 -32.19 -31.96 4.83
CA LEU A 66 -33.32 -32.60 4.15
C LEU A 66 -33.15 -32.71 2.62
N GLU A 67 -33.32 -33.85 1.94
CA GLU A 67 -33.76 -35.22 2.22
C GLU A 67 -33.50 -35.97 0.87
N ASP A 68 -33.17 -37.26 0.91
CA ASP A 68 -33.25 -38.27 -0.17
C ASP A 68 -32.99 -37.85 -1.63
N VAL A 69 -31.89 -38.33 -2.22
CA VAL A 69 -31.92 -39.39 -3.25
C VAL A 69 -30.53 -40.04 -3.29
N GLU A 70 -30.54 -41.34 -3.04
CA GLU A 70 -29.46 -42.30 -2.99
C GLU A 70 -28.84 -42.56 -4.38
N VAL A 71 -27.52 -42.85 -4.37
CA VAL A 71 -26.84 -43.91 -5.14
C VAL A 71 -27.02 -43.88 -6.66
N GLU A 72 -25.99 -43.42 -7.40
CA GLU A 72 -25.64 -43.84 -8.79
C GLU A 72 -24.52 -42.95 -9.37
N GLU A 73 -23.28 -42.95 -8.85
CA GLU A 73 -22.14 -42.30 -9.57
C GLU A 73 -20.78 -43.00 -9.31
N GLU A 74 -20.75 -44.32 -9.08
CA GLU A 74 -19.49 -45.08 -8.89
C GLU A 74 -19.06 -45.95 -10.09
N GLU A 75 -19.77 -45.95 -11.23
CA GLU A 75 -19.45 -46.85 -12.36
C GLU A 75 -19.53 -46.17 -13.74
N GLU A 76 -18.83 -45.06 -13.98
CA GLU A 76 -18.57 -44.56 -15.35
C GLU A 76 -17.14 -43.95 -15.43
N GLU A 77 -16.15 -44.69 -14.94
CA GLU A 77 -14.78 -44.56 -15.38
C GLU A 77 -14.58 -45.60 -16.50
N GLU A 78 -14.00 -45.21 -17.64
CA GLU A 78 -13.65 -46.06 -18.79
C GLU A 78 -14.69 -46.23 -19.91
N GLU A 79 -15.26 -45.15 -20.47
CA GLU A 79 -15.64 -45.06 -21.89
C GLU A 79 -15.99 -43.59 -22.21
N GLU A 80 -15.79 -43.13 -23.45
CA GLU A 80 -16.09 -41.76 -23.96
C GLU A 80 -15.01 -40.66 -23.83
N GLU A 81 -13.83 -40.95 -24.39
CA GLU A 81 -12.80 -39.92 -24.63
C GLU A 81 -13.22 -38.87 -25.69
N GLU A 82 -14.24 -39.12 -26.54
CA GLU A 82 -14.52 -38.28 -27.72
C GLU A 82 -15.74 -37.33 -27.63
N GLU A 83 -16.73 -37.52 -26.73
CA GLU A 83 -17.95 -36.66 -26.68
C GLU A 83 -17.90 -35.52 -25.64
N ASN A 84 -16.73 -35.29 -25.05
CA ASN A 84 -16.68 -34.60 -23.76
C ASN A 84 -16.50 -33.06 -23.85
N SER A 85 -16.31 -32.46 -25.03
CA SER A 85 -16.07 -31.00 -25.13
C SER A 85 -17.34 -30.18 -24.89
N GLU A 86 -18.48 -30.61 -25.44
CA GLU A 86 -19.78 -30.00 -25.19
C GLU A 86 -20.37 -30.39 -23.83
N ALA A 87 -20.15 -31.62 -23.38
CA ALA A 87 -20.61 -32.07 -22.06
C ALA A 87 -19.91 -31.29 -20.92
N LEU A 88 -18.60 -31.07 -21.04
CA LEU A 88 -17.85 -30.21 -20.11
C LEU A 88 -18.37 -28.77 -20.12
N ALA A 89 -18.67 -28.22 -21.30
CA ALA A 89 -19.25 -26.88 -21.43
C ALA A 89 -20.62 -26.77 -20.75
N LYS A 90 -21.49 -27.77 -20.92
CA LYS A 90 -22.81 -27.84 -20.27
C LYS A 90 -22.71 -28.00 -18.75
N LYS A 91 -21.66 -28.68 -18.26
CA LYS A 91 -21.32 -28.81 -16.83
C LYS A 91 -20.65 -27.55 -16.25
N GLY A 92 -20.47 -26.49 -17.05
CA GLY A 92 -19.92 -25.20 -16.63
C GLY A 92 -18.39 -25.10 -16.69
N PHE A 93 -17.72 -26.07 -17.30
CA PHE A 93 -16.29 -26.02 -17.59
C PHE A 93 -16.03 -25.39 -18.97
N LEU A 94 -14.77 -25.09 -19.27
CA LEU A 94 -14.36 -24.73 -20.63
C LEU A 94 -14.37 -26.00 -21.51
N SER A 95 -14.62 -25.84 -22.81
CA SER A 95 -14.48 -26.96 -23.74
C SER A 95 -13.04 -27.47 -23.78
N LYS A 96 -12.88 -28.77 -24.03
CA LYS A 96 -11.57 -29.43 -24.13
C LYS A 96 -10.61 -28.68 -25.05
N ASP A 97 -11.10 -28.24 -26.20
CA ASP A 97 -10.33 -27.47 -27.20
C ASP A 97 -9.69 -26.20 -26.62
N ILE A 98 -10.37 -25.51 -25.70
CA ILE A 98 -9.85 -24.31 -25.04
C ILE A 98 -8.83 -24.69 -23.96
N ILE A 99 -9.08 -25.77 -23.23
CA ILE A 99 -8.17 -26.29 -22.19
C ILE A 99 -6.85 -26.70 -22.83
N ASP A 100 -6.90 -27.44 -23.93
CA ASP A 100 -5.71 -27.89 -24.66
C ASP A 100 -4.94 -26.73 -25.28
N PHE A 101 -5.65 -25.75 -25.88
CA PHE A 101 -5.04 -24.51 -26.38
C PHE A 101 -4.31 -23.73 -25.27
N LEU A 102 -4.89 -23.66 -24.08
CA LEU A 102 -4.26 -23.01 -22.92
C LEU A 102 -3.05 -23.81 -22.43
N ALA A 103 -3.14 -25.14 -22.38
CA ALA A 103 -2.06 -26.02 -21.98
C ALA A 103 -0.86 -25.95 -22.94
N GLU A 104 -1.08 -25.91 -24.24
CA GLU A 104 -0.02 -25.70 -25.24
C GLU A 104 0.65 -24.34 -25.08
N ARG A 105 -0.14 -23.28 -24.86
CA ARG A 105 0.37 -21.93 -24.63
C ARG A 105 1.20 -21.86 -23.35
N GLU A 106 0.79 -22.57 -22.30
CA GLU A 106 1.54 -22.66 -21.05
C GLU A 106 2.85 -23.44 -21.25
N LYS A 107 2.83 -24.59 -21.93
CA LYS A 107 4.03 -25.36 -22.28
C LYS A 107 5.04 -24.51 -23.07
N GLN A 108 4.58 -23.72 -24.04
CA GLN A 108 5.45 -22.81 -24.80
C GLN A 108 6.03 -21.67 -23.96
N LYS A 109 5.33 -21.23 -22.91
CA LYS A 109 5.77 -20.12 -22.05
C LYS A 109 6.56 -20.58 -20.82
N ALA A 110 6.43 -21.85 -20.44
CA ALA A 110 7.17 -22.51 -19.35
C ALA A 110 8.63 -22.81 -19.74
N GLY A 111 8.96 -22.85 -21.03
CA GLY A 111 10.35 -23.04 -21.51
C GLY A 111 11.34 -21.92 -21.17
N SER A 112 10.90 -20.81 -20.55
CA SER A 112 11.80 -19.73 -20.12
C SER A 112 12.08 -19.70 -18.61
N ASP A 113 11.47 -20.60 -17.81
CA ASP A 113 11.67 -20.63 -16.34
C ASP A 113 11.43 -22.02 -15.71
N SER A 114 11.62 -23.12 -16.45
CA SER A 114 11.49 -24.48 -15.90
C SER A 114 12.84 -25.00 -15.44
N GLU A 115 13.14 -24.77 -14.16
CA GLU A 115 14.20 -25.43 -13.40
C GLU A 115 13.74 -26.87 -13.08
N GLU A 116 14.23 -27.84 -13.85
CA GLU A 116 14.24 -29.25 -13.43
C GLU A 116 15.08 -29.36 -12.15
N GLU A 117 14.54 -30.00 -11.11
CA GLU A 117 15.23 -30.21 -9.84
C GLU A 117 16.44 -31.15 -10.02
N GLU A 118 17.60 -30.59 -10.34
CA GLU A 118 18.88 -31.21 -10.07
C GLU A 118 19.76 -30.26 -9.24
N ILE A 119 20.04 -30.72 -8.02
CA ILE A 119 21.13 -30.29 -7.13
C ILE A 119 20.98 -28.86 -6.58
N ILE A 120 20.58 -28.83 -5.30
CA ILE A 120 20.55 -27.68 -4.41
C ILE A 120 21.97 -27.09 -4.31
N ASP A 121 22.30 -26.13 -5.16
CA ASP A 121 23.21 -25.06 -4.83
C ASP A 121 22.36 -23.83 -4.48
N GLU A 122 22.51 -23.32 -3.25
CA GLU A 122 21.74 -22.17 -2.75
C GLU A 122 21.99 -20.91 -3.59
N ILE A 123 21.21 -20.71 -4.64
CA ILE A 123 21.21 -19.46 -5.40
C ILE A 123 20.60 -18.37 -4.50
N PRO A 124 21.31 -17.23 -4.27
CA PRO A 124 20.76 -16.16 -3.45
C PRO A 124 19.50 -15.61 -4.10
N ARG A 125 18.37 -15.68 -3.38
CA ARG A 125 17.07 -15.16 -3.80
C ARG A 125 17.21 -13.76 -4.39
N LYS A 126 17.04 -13.64 -5.71
CA LYS A 126 17.09 -12.35 -6.40
C LYS A 126 15.94 -11.48 -5.90
N LYS A 127 16.28 -10.32 -5.33
CA LYS A 127 15.28 -9.31 -4.96
C LYS A 127 14.57 -8.88 -6.25
N LYS A 128 13.22 -8.88 -6.25
CA LYS A 128 12.43 -8.35 -7.36
C LYS A 128 12.96 -6.96 -7.72
N GLN A 129 13.43 -6.79 -8.95
CA GLN A 129 13.77 -5.45 -9.43
C GLN A 129 12.48 -4.64 -9.41
N LYS A 130 12.53 -3.48 -8.77
CA LYS A 130 11.42 -2.53 -8.84
C LYS A 130 11.28 -2.20 -10.32
N SER A 131 10.14 -2.53 -10.94
CA SER A 131 9.83 -1.93 -12.23
C SER A 131 9.88 -0.42 -12.00
N SER A 132 10.69 0.27 -12.80
CA SER A 132 10.57 1.71 -12.91
C SER A 132 9.14 1.93 -13.39
N GLY A 133 8.25 2.32 -12.47
CA GLY A 133 6.91 2.75 -12.84
C GLY A 133 6.99 3.91 -13.84
N ILE A 134 5.82 4.42 -14.26
CA ILE A 134 5.70 5.57 -15.15
C ILE A 134 6.73 6.63 -14.77
N GLU A 135 7.60 6.97 -15.74
CA GLU A 135 8.71 7.88 -15.56
C GLU A 135 8.19 9.19 -14.97
N THR A 136 8.69 9.55 -13.78
CA THR A 136 8.27 10.77 -13.12
C THR A 136 8.80 11.95 -13.92
N VAL A 137 7.93 12.59 -14.69
CA VAL A 137 8.24 13.82 -15.42
C VAL A 137 8.34 14.95 -14.41
N ILE A 138 9.56 15.43 -14.16
CA ILE A 138 9.80 16.62 -13.36
C ILE A 138 9.51 17.83 -14.26
N TYR A 139 8.38 18.49 -14.03
CA TYR A 139 8.02 19.72 -14.74
C TYR A 139 8.91 20.86 -14.25
N THR A 140 9.91 21.25 -15.05
CA THR A 140 10.80 22.38 -14.76
C THR A 140 10.15 23.75 -14.95
N GLU A 141 8.98 23.79 -15.60
CA GLU A 141 8.27 25.02 -15.93
C GLU A 141 7.45 25.59 -14.78
N ILE A 142 7.11 24.76 -13.77
CA ILE A 142 6.34 25.21 -12.62
C ILE A 142 7.29 25.89 -11.63
N PRO A 143 7.14 27.21 -11.37
CA PRO A 143 8.00 27.89 -10.42
C PRO A 143 7.78 27.32 -9.01
N PRO A 144 8.86 27.24 -8.20
CA PRO A 144 8.75 26.75 -6.84
C PRO A 144 7.78 27.64 -6.04
N PRO A 145 6.85 27.05 -5.26
CA PRO A 145 5.90 27.84 -4.49
C PRO A 145 6.63 28.68 -3.43
N GLU A 146 6.06 29.83 -3.08
CA GLU A 146 6.67 30.79 -2.16
C GLU A 146 6.89 30.22 -0.76
N CYS A 147 6.06 29.26 -0.34
CA CYS A 147 6.21 28.54 0.92
C CYS A 147 7.52 27.74 1.03
N LEU A 148 8.17 27.40 -0.09
CA LEU A 148 9.49 26.80 -0.06
C LEU A 148 10.54 27.79 0.44
N LYS A 149 10.42 29.07 0.09
CA LYS A 149 11.36 30.11 0.54
C LYS A 149 11.25 30.28 2.05
N SER A 150 10.03 30.43 2.57
CA SER A 150 9.79 30.54 4.01
C SER A 150 10.23 29.28 4.78
N GLY A 151 9.96 28.09 4.24
CA GLY A 151 10.41 26.83 4.84
C GLY A 151 11.94 26.70 4.87
N LEU A 152 12.63 27.07 3.79
CA LEU A 152 14.10 27.05 3.75
C LEU A 152 14.71 28.05 4.73
N ASP A 153 14.15 29.25 4.85
CA ASP A 153 14.65 30.26 5.77
C ASP A 153 14.39 29.89 7.23
N PHE A 154 13.23 29.32 7.54
CA PHE A 154 12.95 28.73 8.85
C PHE A 154 13.97 27.63 9.22
N LEU A 155 14.27 26.72 8.28
CA LEU A 155 15.25 25.65 8.50
C LEU A 155 16.67 26.20 8.69
N LYS A 156 17.07 27.25 7.95
CA LYS A 156 18.36 27.93 8.15
C LYS A 156 18.44 28.56 9.53
N MET A 157 17.41 29.30 9.95
CA MET A 157 17.34 29.91 11.28
C MET A 157 17.42 28.86 12.38
N ARG A 158 16.65 27.77 12.26
CA ARG A 158 16.68 26.66 13.21
C ARG A 158 18.02 25.94 13.22
N ARG A 159 18.68 25.79 12.06
CA ARG A 159 20.02 25.20 11.97
C ARG A 159 21.07 26.04 12.69
N ALA A 160 20.95 27.37 12.62
CA ALA A 160 21.84 28.31 13.30
C ALA A 160 21.55 28.43 14.80
N GLN A 161 20.29 28.23 15.22
CA GLN A 161 19.87 28.34 16.62
C GLN A 161 20.27 27.13 17.48
N VAL A 162 20.40 25.95 16.88
CA VAL A 162 20.81 24.73 17.63
C VAL A 162 22.33 24.72 17.79
N PRO A 163 22.86 24.73 19.04
CA PRO A 163 24.30 24.62 19.27
C PRO A 163 24.79 23.28 18.76
N ARG A 164 25.59 23.30 17.70
CA ARG A 164 26.21 22.14 17.06
C ARG A 164 27.69 22.42 16.90
N SER A 165 28.50 21.36 16.90
CA SER A 165 29.90 21.51 16.53
C SER A 165 30.00 22.00 15.09
N SER A 166 30.93 22.93 14.83
CA SER A 166 31.14 23.53 13.51
C SER A 166 31.48 22.48 12.45
N SER A 167 32.13 21.37 12.84
CA SER A 167 32.39 20.21 11.98
C SER A 167 31.11 19.53 11.51
N VAL A 168 30.07 19.39 12.34
CA VAL A 168 28.79 18.79 11.95
C VAL A 168 28.00 19.75 11.05
N ILE A 169 28.11 21.06 11.27
CA ILE A 169 27.48 22.06 10.41
C ILE A 169 28.16 22.07 9.04
N LYS A 170 29.49 22.15 8.97
CA LYS A 170 30.25 22.21 7.71
C LYS A 170 30.21 20.89 6.94
N ASN A 171 30.13 19.77 7.65
CA ASN A 171 30.21 18.44 7.07
C ASN A 171 28.93 17.62 7.24
N SER A 172 27.76 18.24 7.07
CA SER A 172 26.47 17.60 7.32
C SER A 172 26.21 16.39 6.39
N SER A 173 26.76 16.41 5.16
CA SER A 173 26.60 15.35 4.16
C SER A 173 27.52 14.14 4.38
N GLN A 174 28.58 14.27 5.18
CA GLN A 174 29.46 13.15 5.58
C GLN A 174 29.20 12.71 7.02
N ALA A 175 28.70 13.58 7.90
CA ALA A 175 28.37 13.26 9.29
C ALA A 175 27.36 12.09 9.40
N LEU A 176 26.34 12.09 8.54
CA LEU A 176 25.38 10.97 8.50
C LEU A 176 25.99 9.69 7.90
N ARG A 177 26.99 9.79 7.00
CA ARG A 177 27.72 8.64 6.47
C ARG A 177 28.58 7.94 7.53
N LEU A 178 29.09 8.68 8.51
CA LEU A 178 29.81 8.09 9.65
C LEU A 178 28.83 7.39 10.61
N ALA A 179 27.63 7.94 10.81
CA ALA A 179 26.60 7.31 11.65
C ALA A 179 26.02 6.03 11.02
N THR A 180 25.91 5.96 9.69
CA THR A 180 25.41 4.76 8.98
C THR A 180 26.52 3.81 8.51
N GLY A 181 27.77 4.27 8.44
CA GLY A 181 28.94 3.46 8.06
C GLY A 181 29.61 2.69 9.21
N ALA A 182 29.27 2.98 10.47
CA ALA A 182 29.85 2.31 11.63
C ALA A 182 29.44 0.83 11.80
N ALA A 183 28.52 0.32 10.99
CA ALA A 183 28.09 -1.09 11.02
C ALA A 183 28.86 -2.02 10.07
N LEU A 184 29.85 -1.54 9.30
CA LEU A 184 30.44 -2.33 8.19
C LEU A 184 31.97 -2.41 8.15
N THR A 185 32.69 -2.11 9.23
CA THR A 185 34.13 -2.44 9.30
C THR A 185 34.34 -3.84 9.88
N LYS A 186 34.21 -4.87 9.03
CA LYS A 186 34.68 -6.22 9.37
C LYS A 186 36.19 -6.17 9.58
N LYS A 187 36.61 -6.40 10.83
CA LYS A 187 38.00 -6.48 11.27
C LYS A 187 38.70 -7.68 10.61
N GLN A 188 39.36 -7.46 9.47
CA GLN A 188 40.25 -8.47 8.88
C GLN A 188 41.54 -8.50 9.72
N ARG A 189 41.72 -9.58 10.51
CA ARG A 189 43.00 -9.87 11.18
C ARG A 189 44.02 -10.25 10.12
N GLN A 190 45.03 -9.41 9.91
CA GLN A 190 46.24 -9.80 9.19
C GLN A 190 47.00 -10.81 10.06
N ARG A 191 47.15 -12.04 9.58
CA ARG A 191 48.15 -12.99 10.08
C ARG A 191 49.45 -12.69 9.31
N LYS A 192 50.52 -12.39 10.05
CA LYS A 192 51.90 -12.60 9.60
C LYS A 192 52.44 -13.78 10.38
#